data_AF-A0A518E1P5-F1
#
_entry.id   AF-A0A518E1P5-F1
#
_cell.length_a   1.000
_cell.length_b   1.000
_cell.length_c   1.000
_cell.angle_alpha   90.00
_cell.angle_beta   90.00
_cell.angle_gamma   90.00
#
_symmetry.space_group_name_H-M   'P 1'
#
loop_
_entity.id
_entity.type
_entity.pdbx_description
1 polymer ?
#
loop_
_entity_poly.entity_id
_entity_poly.type
_entity_poly.pdbx_seq_one_letter_code
_entity_poly.pdbx_strand_id
1 'polypeptide(L)'
;MPDERFWRDASGRLTFNLPGVGATDYPGVCRDLSDALGLVPAGEIVIGPEQMFWDFQRGDQLVSLDWDIWMDFIVVAKSEEAEPLVGDVAAWLRASPWATANDTA
;
A
#
# COMPACT_ATOMS: atom_id res chain seq x y z
N MET A 1 -10.07 15.19 7.16
CA MET A 1 -9.54 13.82 7.30
C MET A 1 -8.09 13.89 6.84
N PRO A 2 -7.12 13.15 7.38
CA PRO A 2 -5.83 13.07 6.71
C PRO A 2 -6.10 12.48 5.32
N ASP A 3 -5.87 13.27 4.28
CA ASP A 3 -6.50 13.07 2.97
C ASP A 3 -5.88 11.89 2.22
N GLU A 4 -6.50 10.72 2.33
CA GLU A 4 -6.31 9.62 1.38
C GLU A 4 -6.42 10.16 -0.05
N ARG A 5 -5.40 9.93 -0.87
CA ARG A 5 -5.35 10.53 -2.21
C ARG A 5 -4.65 9.65 -3.21
N PHE A 6 -5.07 9.79 -4.46
CA PHE A 6 -4.33 9.31 -5.62
C PHE A 6 -3.46 10.44 -6.18
N TRP A 7 -2.25 10.10 -6.64
CA TRP A 7 -1.41 11.00 -7.43
C TRP A 7 -0.52 10.21 -8.39
N ARG A 8 0.23 10.95 -9.21
CA ARG A 8 1.30 10.41 -10.06
C ARG A 8 2.63 10.73 -9.42
N ASP A 9 3.46 9.73 -9.14
CA ASP A 9 4.80 9.96 -8.60
C ASP A 9 5.73 10.63 -9.64
N ALA A 10 6.97 10.89 -9.25
CA ALA A 10 7.96 11.53 -10.15
C ALA A 10 8.27 10.69 -11.41
N SER A 11 7.96 9.40 -11.41
CA SER A 11 8.09 8.49 -12.55
C SER A 11 6.79 8.33 -13.33
N GLY A 12 5.72 9.04 -12.98
CA GLY A 12 4.41 8.95 -13.63
C GLY A 12 3.56 7.76 -13.19
N ARG A 13 3.98 7.00 -12.17
CA ARG A 13 3.26 5.82 -11.69
C ARG A 13 2.07 6.23 -10.83
N LEU A 14 0.96 5.50 -10.93
CA LEU A 14 -0.19 5.72 -10.07
C LEU A 14 0.16 5.32 -8.64
N THR A 15 -0.05 6.24 -7.71
CA THR A 15 0.16 6.02 -6.29
C THR A 15 -1.10 6.33 -5.50
N PHE A 16 -1.39 5.50 -4.50
CA PHE A 16 -2.41 5.72 -3.48
C PHE A 16 -1.74 5.83 -2.10
N ASN A 17 -2.24 6.73 -1.24
CA ASN A 17 -1.78 6.88 0.14
C ASN A 17 -2.93 6.54 1.11
N LEU A 18 -2.64 5.67 2.07
CA LEU A 18 -3.41 5.49 3.29
C LEU A 18 -2.63 6.06 4.49
N PRO A 19 -2.96 7.27 4.96
CA PRO A 19 -2.29 7.84 6.11
C PRO A 19 -2.67 7.09 7.39
N GLY A 20 -1.80 7.17 8.40
CA GLY A 20 -2.08 6.69 9.75
C GLY A 20 -1.70 5.23 10.03
N VAL A 21 -1.19 4.50 9.05
CA VAL A 21 -0.60 3.18 9.28
C VAL A 21 0.77 3.35 9.93
N GLY A 22 0.92 2.86 11.17
CA GLY A 22 2.20 2.91 11.87
C GLY A 22 3.21 1.87 11.37
N ALA A 23 4.50 2.07 11.69
CA ALA A 23 5.56 1.13 11.33
C ALA A 23 5.29 -0.30 11.84
N THR A 24 4.70 -0.41 13.04
CA THR A 24 4.36 -1.70 13.66
C THR A 24 3.18 -2.39 12.98
N ASP A 25 2.32 -1.62 12.30
CA ASP A 25 1.12 -2.11 11.64
C ASP A 25 1.39 -2.56 10.21
N TYR A 26 2.46 -2.04 9.58
CA TYR A 26 2.82 -2.34 8.20
C TYR A 26 2.81 -3.84 7.84
N PRO A 27 3.44 -4.75 8.61
CA PRO A 27 3.38 -6.18 8.30
C PRO A 27 1.95 -6.75 8.37
N GLY A 28 1.11 -6.22 9.26
CA GLY A 28 -0.29 -6.61 9.41
C GLY A 28 -1.14 -6.18 8.22
N VAL A 29 -1.04 -4.92 7.82
CA VAL A 29 -1.73 -4.37 6.64
C VAL A 29 -1.37 -5.16 5.38
N CYS A 30 -0.08 -5.39 5.14
CA CYS A 30 0.39 -6.15 3.98
C CYS A 30 -0.18 -7.57 3.96
N ARG A 31 -0.24 -8.23 5.12
CA ARG A 31 -0.80 -9.58 5.23
C ARG A 31 -2.29 -9.61 4.93
N ASP A 32 -3.07 -8.77 5.60
CA ASP A 32 -4.53 -8.76 5.42
C ASP A 32 -4.92 -8.40 3.99
N LEU A 33 -4.21 -7.43 3.39
CA LEU A 33 -4.40 -7.01 2.00
C LEU A 33 -4.06 -8.14 1.02
N SER A 34 -2.91 -8.79 1.21
CA SER A 34 -2.49 -9.89 0.33
C SER A 34 -3.42 -11.09 0.42
N ASP A 35 -3.87 -11.45 1.63
CA ASP A 35 -4.85 -12.52 1.85
C ASP A 35 -6.20 -12.18 1.20
N ALA A 36 -6.69 -10.94 1.35
CA ALA A 36 -7.99 -10.53 0.83
C ALA A 36 -8.05 -10.43 -0.70
N LEU A 37 -6.96 -9.98 -1.34
CA LEU A 37 -6.91 -9.75 -2.79
C LEU A 37 -6.19 -10.88 -3.56
N GLY A 38 -5.75 -11.93 -2.85
CA GLY A 38 -5.02 -13.05 -3.44
C GLY A 38 -3.68 -12.62 -4.05
N LEU A 39 -3.00 -11.67 -3.42
CA LEU A 39 -1.69 -11.22 -3.88
C LEU A 39 -0.61 -12.18 -3.40
N VAL A 40 0.40 -12.41 -4.24
CA VAL A 40 1.57 -13.18 -3.86
C VAL A 40 2.81 -12.28 -3.79
N PRO A 41 3.70 -12.46 -2.80
CA PRO A 41 4.97 -11.75 -2.75
C PRO A 41 5.77 -11.94 -4.05
N ALA A 42 6.26 -10.83 -4.60
CA ALA A 42 7.07 -10.77 -5.81
C ALA A 42 8.52 -10.35 -5.51
N GLY A 43 9.03 -10.77 -4.36
CA GLY A 43 10.35 -10.41 -3.86
C GLY A 43 10.42 -10.52 -2.34
N GLU A 44 11.62 -10.28 -1.81
CA GLU A 44 11.83 -10.15 -0.38
C GLU A 44 11.38 -8.77 0.09
N ILE A 45 10.81 -8.72 1.29
CA ILE A 45 10.56 -7.47 2.00
C ILE A 45 11.89 -6.77 2.30
N VAL A 46 11.94 -5.46 2.08
CA VAL A 46 13.06 -4.62 2.51
C VAL A 46 12.63 -3.82 3.73
N ILE A 47 13.47 -3.90 4.78
CA ILE A 47 13.24 -3.24 6.06
C ILE A 47 14.43 -2.34 6.36
N GLY A 48 14.19 -1.03 6.37
CA GLY A 48 15.13 0.00 6.78
C GLY A 48 14.66 0.75 8.04
N PRO A 49 15.50 1.63 8.61
CA PRO A 49 15.16 2.38 9.83
C PRO A 49 13.95 3.32 9.69
N GLU A 50 13.74 3.86 8.49
CA GLU A 50 12.72 4.89 8.22
C GLU A 50 11.78 4.53 7.05
N GLN A 51 11.98 3.35 6.46
CA GLN A 51 11.22 2.90 5.31
C GLN A 51 11.14 1.38 5.26
N MET A 52 10.02 0.87 4.77
CA MET A 52 9.82 -0.53 4.44
C MET A 52 9.15 -0.61 3.07
N PHE A 53 9.44 -1.64 2.29
CA PHE A 53 8.74 -1.87 1.04
C PHE A 53 8.70 -3.35 0.70
N TRP A 54 7.60 -3.75 0.07
CA TRP A 54 7.39 -5.13 -0.34
C TRP A 54 6.55 -5.18 -1.60
N ASP A 55 7.09 -5.84 -2.62
CA ASP A 55 6.42 -6.02 -3.90
C ASP A 55 5.47 -7.22 -3.88
N PHE A 56 4.28 -7.02 -4.45
CA PHE A 56 3.23 -8.02 -4.55
C PHE A 56 2.66 -8.07 -5.97
N GLN A 57 2.30 -9.26 -6.43
CA GLN A 57 1.75 -9.48 -7.76
C GLN A 57 0.40 -10.20 -7.75
N ARG A 58 -0.43 -9.90 -8.74
CA ARG A 58 -1.66 -10.63 -9.10
C ARG A 58 -1.73 -10.80 -10.61
N GLY A 59 -1.42 -12.01 -11.09
CA GLY A 59 -1.15 -12.21 -12.51
C GLY A 59 0.06 -11.38 -12.95
N ASP A 60 -0.08 -10.62 -14.04
CA ASP A 60 0.97 -9.75 -14.56
C ASP A 60 1.00 -8.35 -13.90
N GLN A 61 0.10 -8.09 -12.94
CA GLN A 61 0.00 -6.80 -12.26
C GLN A 61 0.89 -6.77 -11.02
N LEU A 62 1.90 -5.89 -11.00
CA LEU A 62 2.84 -5.73 -9.90
C LEU A 62 2.63 -4.38 -9.17
N VAL A 63 2.52 -4.43 -7.85
CA VAL A 63 2.42 -3.24 -6.97
C VAL A 63 3.47 -3.28 -5.88
N SER A 64 3.96 -2.09 -5.50
CA SER A 64 4.71 -1.87 -4.26
C SER A 64 3.72 -1.58 -3.15
N LEU A 65 3.86 -2.24 -2.00
CA LEU A 65 3.33 -1.75 -0.73
C LEU A 65 4.52 -1.15 0.03
N ASP A 66 4.54 0.17 0.18
CA ASP A 66 5.63 0.87 0.83
C ASP A 66 5.13 1.55 2.10
N TRP A 67 6.04 1.70 3.06
CA TRP A 67 5.83 2.49 4.25
C TRP A 67 7.04 3.39 4.49
N ASP A 68 6.82 4.65 4.85
CA ASP A 68 7.89 5.54 5.29
C ASP A 68 7.39 6.55 6.35
N ILE A 69 8.34 7.13 7.09
CA ILE A 69 8.05 8.06 8.20
C ILE A 69 7.34 9.37 7.77
N TRP A 70 7.26 9.67 6.47
CA TRP A 70 6.67 10.90 5.93
C TRP A 70 5.27 10.67 5.38
N MET A 71 5.07 9.52 4.74
CA MET A 71 3.87 9.20 3.97
C MET A 71 3.00 8.14 4.63
N ASP A 72 3.45 7.52 5.71
CA ASP A 72 2.83 6.34 6.32
C ASP A 72 2.78 5.19 5.32
N PHE A 73 1.61 4.81 4.77
CA PHE A 73 1.48 3.66 3.87
C PHE A 73 1.07 4.06 2.46
N ILE A 74 1.87 3.68 1.47
CA ILE A 74 1.62 3.98 0.06
C ILE A 74 1.59 2.72 -0.80
N VAL A 75 0.80 2.78 -1.86
CA VAL A 75 0.64 1.71 -2.83
C VAL A 75 0.98 2.25 -4.20
N VAL A 76 1.97 1.65 -4.87
CA VAL A 76 2.52 2.16 -6.14
C VAL A 76 2.34 1.12 -7.25
N ALA A 77 1.72 1.51 -8.36
CA ALA A 77 1.69 0.69 -9.57
C ALA A 77 3.08 0.61 -10.19
N LYS A 78 3.64 -0.60 -10.40
CA LYS A 78 4.97 -0.74 -11.02
C LYS A 78 4.92 -0.64 -12.55
N SER A 79 3.74 -0.72 -13.15
CA SER A 79 3.46 -0.49 -14.57
C SER A 79 2.06 0.09 -14.79
N GLU A 80 1.73 0.54 -15.99
CA GLU A 80 0.38 1.03 -16.34
C GLU A 80 -0.67 -0.08 -16.21
N GLU A 81 -0.31 -1.33 -16.54
CA GLU A 81 -1.19 -2.50 -16.42
C GLU A 81 -1.54 -2.82 -14.96
N ALA A 82 -0.73 -2.37 -14.00
CA ALA A 82 -0.98 -2.56 -12.57
C ALA A 82 -1.87 -1.47 -11.95
N GLU A 83 -2.22 -0.41 -12.67
CA GLU A 83 -3.09 0.66 -12.14
C GLU A 83 -4.46 0.17 -11.67
N PRO A 84 -5.17 -0.74 -12.36
CA PRO A 84 -6.42 -1.30 -11.86
C PRO A 84 -6.24 -2.01 -10.51
N LEU A 85 -5.11 -2.68 -10.29
CA LEU A 85 -4.80 -3.33 -9.02
C LEU A 85 -4.62 -2.31 -7.89
N VAL A 86 -3.99 -1.16 -8.15
CA VAL A 86 -3.93 -0.07 -7.15
C VAL A 86 -5.33 0.44 -6.80
N GLY A 87 -6.24 0.49 -7.78
CA GLY A 87 -7.65 0.81 -7.56
C GLY A 87 -8.36 -0.18 -6.63
N ASP A 88 -8.18 -1.48 -6.88
CA ASP A 88 -8.73 -2.56 -6.03
C ASP A 88 -8.17 -2.50 -4.61
N VAL A 89 -6.86 -2.29 -4.47
CA VAL A 89 -6.19 -2.14 -3.18
C VAL A 89 -6.75 -0.94 -2.42
N ALA A 90 -6.89 0.21 -3.07
CA ALA A 90 -7.45 1.40 -2.43
C ALA A 90 -8.91 1.20 -2.01
N ALA A 91 -9.71 0.51 -2.82
CA ALA A 91 -11.09 0.18 -2.49
C ALA A 91 -11.17 -0.73 -1.26
N TRP A 92 -10.31 -1.75 -1.18
CA TRP A 92 -10.24 -2.64 -0.03
C TRP A 92 -9.77 -1.90 1.22
N LEU A 93 -8.70 -1.10 1.14
CA LEU A 93 -8.13 -0.36 2.27
C LEU A 93 -9.17 0.56 2.91
N ARG A 94 -9.95 1.29 2.10
CA ARG A 94 -11.05 2.16 2.57
C ARG A 94 -12.16 1.43 3.30
N ALA A 95 -12.40 0.18 2.96
CA ALA A 95 -13.39 -0.66 3.60
C ALA A 95 -12.81 -1.48 4.77
N SER A 96 -11.49 -1.42 4.97
CA SER A 96 -10.78 -2.22 5.96
C SER A 96 -10.69 -1.49 7.31
N PRO A 97 -10.44 -2.23 8.41
CA PRO A 97 -10.20 -1.63 9.73
C PRO A 97 -9.03 -0.64 9.75
N TRP A 98 -8.08 -0.77 8.81
CA TRP A 98 -6.89 0.07 8.69
C TRP A 98 -7.21 1.52 8.32
N ALA A 99 -8.37 1.80 7.69
CA ALA A 99 -8.80 3.17 7.39
C ALA A 99 -9.35 3.93 8.62
N THR A 100 -9.85 3.20 9.63
CA THR A 100 -10.51 3.77 10.82
C THR A 100 -9.68 3.71 12.10
N ALA A 101 -8.51 3.08 12.07
CA ALA A 101 -7.73 2.78 13.28
C ALA A 101 -7.23 4.01 14.07
N ASN A 102 -7.46 5.25 13.60
CA ASN A 102 -6.91 6.47 14.18
C ASN A 102 -7.90 7.52 14.72
N ASP A 103 -9.15 7.14 15.05
CA ASP A 103 -10.04 8.02 15.82
C ASP A 103 -9.85 7.91 17.35
N THR A 104 -8.81 7.23 17.83
CA THR A 104 -8.53 7.12 19.27
C THR A 104 -7.04 7.32 19.58
N ALA A 105 -6.65 8.58 19.78
CA ALA A 105 -5.53 8.98 20.64
C ALA A 105 -5.81 10.37 21.24
#